data_AF-A0A967WH42-F1
#
_entry.id   AF-A0A967WH42-F1
#
_cell.length_a   1.000
_cell.length_b   1.000
_cell.length_c   1.000
_cell.angle_alpha   90.00
_cell.angle_beta   90.00
_cell.angle_gamma   90.00
#
_symmetry.space_group_name_H-M   'P 1'
#
loop_
_entity.id
_entity.type
_entity.pdbx_description
1 polymer ?
#
loop_
_entity_poly.entity_id
_entity_poly.type
_entity_poly.pdbx_seq_one_letter_code
_entity_poly.pdbx_strand_id
1 'polypeptide(L)'
;MIAALFDLDGTLYTGHIWQDLVRHHRAARRHRRWVAAYLAWNMAPLPLYRLGLMSRTTYFQIWGETMGWLLRGWPLDEAQALFEKLTDERIV
;
A
#
# COMPACT_ATOMS: atom_id res chain seq x y z
N MET A 1 -28.62 -16.52 -1.21
CA MET A 1 -27.28 -16.29 -0.62
C MET A 1 -27.07 -14.79 -0.59
N ILE A 2 -26.70 -14.22 0.56
CA ILE A 2 -26.45 -12.78 0.71
C ILE A 2 -24.94 -12.61 0.88
N ALA A 3 -24.34 -11.70 0.11
CA ALA A 3 -22.92 -11.34 0.21
C ALA A 3 -22.80 -9.84 0.48
N ALA A 4 -21.85 -9.46 1.33
CA ALA A 4 -21.48 -8.07 1.57
C ALA A 4 -20.05 -7.85 1.09
N LEU A 5 -19.83 -6.79 0.31
CA LEU A 5 -18.54 -6.40 -0.25
C LEU A 5 -18.13 -5.08 0.39
N PHE A 6 -16.93 -5.04 0.96
CA PHE A 6 -16.39 -3.86 1.61
C PHE A 6 -15.03 -3.51 1.00
N ASP A 7 -14.78 -2.23 0.82
CA ASP A 7 -13.45 -1.74 0.46
C ASP A 7 -12.52 -1.84 1.68
N LEU A 8 -11.37 -2.46 1.50
CA LEU A 8 -10.41 -2.63 2.58
C LEU A 8 -9.76 -1.29 2.94
N ASP A 9 -9.21 -0.57 1.97
CA ASP A 9 -8.37 0.61 2.18
C ASP A 9 -9.12 1.92 1.91
N GLY A 10 -10.09 2.22 2.77
CA GLY A 10 -10.98 3.37 2.62
C GLY A 10 -12.37 3.18 3.23
N THR A 11 -12.78 1.94 3.50
CA THR A 11 -13.98 1.64 4.29
C THR A 11 -13.64 0.91 5.59
N LEU A 12 -13.00 -0.26 5.53
CA LEU A 12 -12.67 -1.04 6.73
C LEU A 12 -11.45 -0.50 7.47
N TYR A 13 -10.48 0.05 6.74
CA TYR A 13 -9.22 0.55 7.27
C TYR A 13 -9.24 2.07 7.40
N THR A 14 -8.96 2.58 8.60
CA THR A 14 -8.82 4.01 8.86
C THR A 14 -7.44 4.48 8.43
N GLY A 15 -7.38 5.14 7.28
CA GLY A 15 -6.15 5.70 6.72
C GLY A 15 -5.81 5.04 5.39
N HIS A 16 -4.52 4.80 5.17
CA HIS A 16 -4.02 4.18 3.94
C HIS A 16 -2.96 3.14 4.27
N ILE A 17 -3.23 1.87 3.95
CA ILE A 17 -2.36 0.73 4.27
C ILE A 17 -0.93 0.98 3.76
N TRP A 18 -0.78 1.43 2.51
CA TRP A 18 0.55 1.67 1.93
C TRP A 18 1.34 2.72 2.72
N GLN A 19 0.68 3.73 3.30
CA GLN A 19 1.36 4.74 4.11
C GLN A 19 1.86 4.17 5.42
N ASP A 20 1.07 3.34 6.09
CA ASP A 20 1.48 2.67 7.32
C ASP A 20 2.63 1.69 7.09
N LEU A 21 2.58 0.92 6.00
CA LEU A 21 3.69 0.06 5.59
C LEU A 21 4.97 0.88 5.33
N VAL A 22 4.89 1.97 4.56
CA VAL A 22 6.04 2.85 4.30
C VAL A 22 6.57 3.49 5.58
N ARG A 23 5.70 3.95 6.49
CA ARG A 23 6.09 4.50 7.80
C ARG A 23 6.81 3.46 8.63
N HIS A 24 6.29 2.24 8.69
CA HIS A 24 6.89 1.13 9.42
C HIS A 24 8.31 0.82 8.90
N HIS A 25 8.48 0.66 7.59
CA HIS A 25 9.80 0.40 6.99
C HIS A 25 10.81 1.52 7.27
N ARG A 26 10.36 2.77 7.22
CA ARG A 26 11.21 3.92 7.53
C ARG A 26 11.64 3.93 9.00
N ALA A 27 10.72 3.67 9.92
CA ALA A 27 11.01 3.59 11.35
C ALA A 27 11.96 2.44 11.69
N ALA A 28 11.72 1.25 11.13
CA ALA A 28 12.56 0.07 11.33
C ALA A 28 13.90 0.12 10.57
N ARG A 29 14.08 1.06 9.65
CA ARG A 29 15.22 1.17 8.72
C ARG A 29 15.49 -0.09 7.88
N ARG A 30 14.50 -0.97 7.73
CA ARG A 30 14.57 -2.19 6.90
C ARG A 30 13.87 -1.99 5.56
N HIS A 31 14.18 -2.83 4.58
CA HIS A 31 13.53 -2.88 3.25
C HIS A 31 13.44 -1.54 2.48
N ARG A 32 14.31 -0.57 2.80
CA ARG A 32 14.31 0.79 2.22
C ARG A 32 14.39 0.79 0.70
N ARG A 33 15.10 -0.18 0.11
CA ARG A 33 15.19 -0.34 -1.35
C ARG A 33 13.84 -0.62 -2.00
N TRP A 34 12.99 -1.43 -1.35
CA TRP A 34 11.67 -1.79 -1.87
C TRP A 34 10.69 -0.64 -1.71
N VAL A 35 10.75 0.08 -0.58
CA VAL A 35 10.01 1.34 -0.41
C VAL A 35 10.40 2.36 -1.47
N ALA A 36 11.70 2.54 -1.72
CA ALA A 36 12.18 3.48 -2.73
C ALA A 36 11.73 3.06 -4.13
N ALA A 37 11.86 1.79 -4.48
CA ALA A 37 11.39 1.25 -5.76
C ALA A 37 9.88 1.44 -5.93
N TYR A 38 9.09 1.12 -4.90
CA TYR A 38 7.63 1.29 -4.90
C TYR A 38 7.25 2.76 -5.13
N LEU A 39 7.81 3.68 -4.36
CA LEU A 39 7.50 5.10 -4.50
C LEU A 39 7.96 5.67 -5.85
N ALA A 40 9.18 5.33 -6.29
CA ALA A 40 9.69 5.80 -7.57
C ALA A 40 8.82 5.31 -8.73
N TRP A 41 8.45 4.03 -8.74
CA TRP A 41 7.61 3.45 -9.78
C TRP A 41 6.23 4.09 -9.85
N ASN A 42 5.58 4.29 -8.70
CA ASN A 42 4.23 4.86 -8.63
C ASN A 42 4.19 6.39 -8.82
N MET A 43 5.30 7.08 -8.54
CA MET A 43 5.41 8.52 -8.76
C MET A 43 5.88 8.89 -10.16
N ALA A 44 6.59 8.01 -10.87
CA ALA A 44 7.04 8.27 -12.23
C ALA A 44 5.91 8.69 -13.20
N PRO A 45 4.70 8.10 -13.17
CA PRO A 45 3.58 8.52 -14.02
C PRO A 45 2.83 9.77 -13.56
N LEU A 46 3.17 10.35 -12.40
CA LEU A 46 2.44 11.49 -11.81
C LEU A 46 2.31 12.69 -12.77
N PRO A 47 3.35 13.09 -13.53
CA PRO A 47 3.20 14.19 -14.49
C PRO A 47 2.17 13.87 -15.59
N LEU A 48 2.16 12.64 -16.10
CA LEU A 48 1.21 12.19 -17.13
C LEU A 48 -0.22 12.23 -16.60
N TYR A 49 -0.43 11.76 -15.36
CA TYR A 49 -1.73 11.84 -14.69
C TYR A 49 -2.18 13.30 -14.50
N ARG A 50 -1.30 14.18 -14.02
CA ARG A 50 -1.63 15.61 -13.80
C ARG A 50 -1.93 16.37 -15.09
N LEU A 51 -1.33 15.98 -16.21
CA LEU A 51 -1.60 16.56 -17.53
C LEU A 51 -2.84 15.95 -18.21
N GLY A 52 -3.52 15.00 -17.58
CA GLY A 52 -4.68 14.32 -18.16
C GLY A 52 -4.32 13.31 -19.27
N LEU A 53 -3.03 13.01 -19.45
CA LEU A 53 -2.53 12.05 -20.45
C LEU A 53 -2.65 10.59 -19.98
N MET A 54 -3.02 10.37 -18.71
CA MET A 54 -3.26 9.06 -18.13
C MET A 54 -4.58 9.09 -17.33
N SER A 55 -5.40 8.05 -17.52
CA SER A 55 -6.67 7.94 -16.78
C SER A 55 -6.45 7.72 -15.28
N ARG A 56 -7.41 8.17 -14.47
CA ARG A 56 -7.41 7.92 -13.02
C ARG A 56 -7.32 6.43 -12.70
N THR A 57 -8.10 5.61 -13.39
CA THR A 57 -8.14 4.15 -13.19
C THR A 57 -6.77 3.53 -13.45
N THR A 58 -6.15 3.85 -14.59
CA THR A 58 -4.80 3.36 -14.93
C THR A 58 -3.78 3.79 -13.89
N TYR A 59 -3.82 5.06 -13.48
CA TYR A 59 -2.87 5.57 -12.49
C TYR A 59 -2.96 4.82 -11.17
N PHE A 60 -4.16 4.69 -10.57
CA PHE A 60 -4.34 4.03 -9.28
C PHE A 60 -4.25 2.49 -9.36
N GLN A 61 -4.49 1.88 -10.52
CA GLN A 61 -4.27 0.44 -10.71
C GLN A 61 -2.79 0.08 -10.53
N ILE A 62 -1.85 0.89 -11.02
CA ILE A 62 -0.41 0.67 -10.83
C ILE A 62 -0.05 0.64 -9.33
N TRP A 63 -0.68 1.51 -8.53
CA TRP A 63 -0.48 1.53 -7.07
C TRP A 63 -0.92 0.24 -6.40
N GLY A 64 -2.09 -0.29 -6.81
CA GLY A 64 -2.62 -1.56 -6.29
C GLY A 64 -1.76 -2.76 -6.69
N GLU A 65 -1.41 -2.87 -7.97
CA GLU A 65 -0.62 -3.99 -8.52
C GLU A 65 0.78 -4.09 -7.89
N THR A 66 1.39 -2.95 -7.56
CA THR A 66 2.73 -2.91 -7.00
C THR A 66 2.76 -2.88 -5.47
N MET A 67 1.60 -2.82 -4.79
CA MET A 67 1.54 -2.72 -3.33
C MET A 67 2.26 -3.89 -2.62
N GLY A 68 2.21 -5.09 -3.22
CA GLY A 68 2.93 -6.27 -2.72
C GLY A 68 4.46 -6.09 -2.66
N TRP A 69 5.03 -5.11 -3.35
CA TRP A 69 6.47 -4.82 -3.27
C TRP A 69 6.87 -4.34 -1.87
N LEU A 70 5.96 -3.72 -1.12
CA LEU A 70 6.19 -3.30 0.26
C LEU A 70 6.34 -4.48 1.23
N LEU A 71 5.91 -5.68 0.84
CA LEU A 71 6.07 -6.92 1.60
C LEU A 71 7.24 -7.77 1.08
N ARG A 72 7.93 -7.32 0.02
CA ARG A 72 8.92 -8.16 -0.65
C ARG A 72 10.15 -8.39 0.22
N GLY A 73 10.46 -9.67 0.44
CA GLY A 73 11.59 -10.11 1.25
C GLY A 73 11.31 -10.06 2.76
N TRP A 74 10.05 -9.97 3.16
CA TRP A 74 9.65 -10.15 4.55
C TRP A 74 9.54 -11.63 4.91
N PRO A 75 10.02 -12.02 6.10
CA PRO A 75 9.55 -13.23 6.76
C PRO A 75 8.04 -13.16 6.99
N LEU A 76 7.34 -14.29 6.82
CA LEU A 76 5.88 -14.35 6.93
C LEU A 76 5.41 -14.00 8.35
N ASP A 77 6.12 -14.46 9.37
CA ASP A 77 5.89 -14.19 10.79
C ASP A 77 6.03 -12.70 11.12
N GLU A 78 7.07 -12.03 10.60
CA GLU A 78 7.21 -10.57 10.76
C GLU A 78 6.02 -9.86 10.10
N ALA A 79 5.61 -10.28 8.90
CA ALA A 79 4.53 -9.63 8.16
C ALA A 79 3.19 -9.80 8.87
N GLN A 80 2.93 -11.01 9.36
CA GLN A 80 1.75 -11.33 10.13
C GLN A 80 1.66 -10.47 11.40
N ALA A 81 2.74 -10.37 12.18
CA ALA A 81 2.76 -9.54 13.39
C ALA A 81 2.49 -8.06 13.11
N LEU A 82 2.98 -7.53 11.97
CA LEU A 82 2.65 -6.17 11.55
C LEU A 82 1.16 -6.03 11.21
N PHE A 83 0.59 -6.96 10.44
CA PHE A 83 -0.82 -6.89 10.05
C PHE A 83 -1.77 -7.10 11.23
N GLU A 84 -1.42 -7.94 12.21
CA GLU A 84 -2.16 -8.08 13.47
C GLU A 84 -2.19 -6.74 14.21
N LYS A 85 -1.03 -6.11 14.39
CA LYS A 85 -0.94 -4.78 14.99
C LYS A 85 -1.78 -3.73 14.25
N LEU A 86 -1.68 -3.69 12.92
CA LEU A 86 -2.44 -2.72 12.12
C LEU A 86 -3.94 -3.00 12.18
N THR A 87 -4.35 -4.26 12.26
CA THR A 87 -5.75 -4.64 12.42
C THR A 87 -6.32 -4.08 13.72
N ASP A 88 -5.62 -4.27 14.83
CA ASP A 88 -6.04 -3.77 16.14
C ASP A 88 -6.10 -2.23 16.20
N GLU A 89 -5.21 -1.54 15.49
CA GLU A 89 -5.07 -0.09 15.55
C GLU A 89 -5.92 0.68 14.53
N ARG A 90 -6.29 0.05 13.39
CA ARG A 90 -6.78 0.77 12.21
C ARG A 90 -8.09 0.26 11.64
N ILE A 91 -8.51 -0.96 11.96
CA ILE A 91 -9.78 -1.50 11.44
C ILE A 91 -10.94 -1.04 12.32
N VAL A 92 -12.06 -0.67 11.69
CA VAL A 92 -13.30 -0.19 12.33
C VAL A 92 -14.39 -1.24 12.28
#